data_AF-A0A563TZT2-F1
#
_entry.id   AF-A0A563TZT2-F1
#
_cell.length_a   1.000
_cell.length_b   1.000
_cell.length_c   1.000
_cell.angle_alpha   90.00
_cell.angle_beta   90.00
_cell.angle_gamma   90.00
#
_symmetry.space_group_name_H-M   'P 1'
#
loop_
_entity.id
_entity.type
_entity.pdbx_description
1 polymer ?
#
loop_
_entity_poly.entity_id
_entity_poly.type
_entity_poly.pdbx_seq_one_letter_code
_entity_poly.pdbx_strand_id
1 'polypeptide(L)'
;MKKYLLSILSILTLSYSACKQDTAELEALRLKIENKKNGGGGSNDSYLPTTKGSSWTYQSDMTGSTELSTSYLTGAITSINGQNYYELKTTALGKESIGYYFVKDKKYKVRSATVESSTMLEFFIFDDNLPVGGEWVATMTADGSVNGVPGRTKNKIIESGITKTVLNKTYKNVVHTHIIVQYDLGSGFQNFVDYDFYLAKGIGVIETDTNFGTYKTASYLSDYSIK
;
A
#
# COMPACT_ATOMS: atom_id res chain seq x y z
N MET A 1 -29.96 -11.70 -12.37
CA MET A 1 -28.77 -12.04 -11.56
C MET A 1 -28.08 -10.74 -11.18
N LYS A 2 -28.06 -10.39 -9.89
CA LYS A 2 -27.46 -9.16 -9.38
C LYS A 2 -25.95 -9.23 -9.58
N LYS A 3 -25.41 -8.33 -10.41
CA LYS A 3 -23.97 -8.15 -10.60
C LYS A 3 -23.44 -7.50 -9.32
N TYR A 4 -22.96 -8.32 -8.38
CA TYR A 4 -22.18 -7.82 -7.25
C TYR A 4 -20.85 -7.35 -7.84
N LEU A 5 -20.73 -6.04 -8.06
CA LEU A 5 -19.46 -5.38 -8.27
C LEU A 5 -18.61 -5.67 -7.03
N LEU A 6 -17.71 -6.64 -7.14
CA LEU A 6 -16.53 -6.70 -6.29
C LEU A 6 -15.64 -5.52 -6.68
N SER A 7 -15.97 -4.34 -6.16
CA SER A 7 -14.96 -3.34 -5.81
C SER A 7 -14.00 -4.09 -4.89
N ILE A 8 -12.79 -4.38 -5.37
CA ILE A 8 -11.73 -4.95 -4.56
C ILE A 8 -10.58 -3.96 -4.64
N LEU A 9 -10.30 -3.37 -3.48
CA LEU A 9 -8.98 -2.89 -3.08
C LEU A 9 -8.53 -1.55 -3.69
N SER A 10 -9.28 -0.51 -3.33
CA SER A 10 -8.68 0.75 -2.91
C SER A 10 -7.98 0.49 -1.56
N ILE A 11 -6.64 0.46 -1.50
CA ILE A 11 -5.92 0.47 -0.21
C ILE A 11 -6.18 1.80 0.56
N LEU A 12 -6.87 2.75 -0.04
CA LEU A 12 -7.52 3.88 0.61
C LEU A 12 -8.95 4.05 0.07
N THR A 13 -9.90 4.31 0.97
CA THR A 13 -11.15 5.12 0.82
C THR A 13 -12.52 4.42 0.98
N LEU A 14 -13.35 5.11 1.77
CA LEU A 14 -14.81 5.31 1.72
C LEU A 14 -15.82 4.20 2.11
N SER A 15 -16.45 4.46 3.26
CA SER A 15 -17.89 4.27 3.47
C SER A 15 -18.53 5.65 3.67
N TYR A 16 -19.52 6.00 2.85
CA TYR A 16 -20.25 7.27 2.88
C TYR A 16 -20.99 7.49 4.21
N SER A 17 -20.75 8.65 4.83
CA SER A 17 -21.79 9.49 5.46
C SER A 17 -21.23 10.90 5.61
N ALA A 18 -21.98 11.86 5.08
CA ALA A 18 -21.63 13.27 5.10
C ALA A 18 -21.49 13.77 6.55
N CYS A 19 -20.30 14.25 6.88
CA CYS A 19 -20.15 15.29 7.90
C CYS A 19 -19.14 16.31 7.35
N LYS A 20 -19.62 17.53 7.11
CA LYS A 20 -18.77 18.66 6.73
C LYS A 20 -17.84 18.94 7.91
N GLN A 21 -16.53 18.75 7.75
CA GLN A 21 -15.55 19.19 8.72
C GLN A 21 -14.84 20.43 8.17
N ASP A 22 -14.76 21.46 9.01
CA ASP A 22 -14.32 22.82 8.67
C ASP A 22 -12.90 22.89 8.12
N THR A 23 -12.75 23.65 7.03
CA THR A 23 -11.51 23.86 6.27
C THR A 23 -10.38 24.50 7.07
N ALA A 24 -10.66 25.12 8.22
CA ALA A 24 -9.68 25.81 9.05
C ALA A 24 -8.74 24.87 9.83
N GLU A 25 -9.18 23.66 10.20
CA GLU A 25 -8.30 22.69 10.90
C GLU A 25 -7.26 22.06 9.95
N LEU A 26 -7.57 21.99 8.66
CA LEU A 26 -6.73 21.36 7.64
C LEU A 26 -5.52 22.26 7.27
N GLU A 27 -5.68 23.58 7.28
CA GLU A 27 -4.58 24.53 7.07
C GLU A 27 -3.62 24.58 8.27
N ALA A 28 -4.13 24.48 9.50
CA ALA A 28 -3.30 24.43 10.71
C ALA A 28 -2.43 23.16 10.79
N LEU A 29 -2.89 22.04 10.22
CA LEU A 29 -2.11 20.81 10.08
C LEU A 29 -1.02 20.93 9.01
N ARG A 30 -1.31 21.55 7.87
CA ARG A 30 -0.31 21.80 6.80
C ARG A 30 0.89 22.61 7.30
N LEU A 31 0.65 23.67 8.09
CA LEU A 31 1.72 24.52 8.63
C LEU A 31 2.60 23.85 9.70
N LYS A 32 2.09 22.84 10.41
CA LYS A 32 2.90 22.07 11.38
C LYS A 32 3.84 21.07 10.68
N ILE A 33 3.47 20.60 9.49
CA ILE A 33 4.24 19.59 8.75
C ILE A 33 5.46 20.20 8.05
N GLU A 34 5.37 21.43 7.55
CA GLU A 34 6.51 22.07 6.85
C GLU A 34 7.71 22.35 7.75
N ASN A 35 7.52 22.46 9.07
CA ASN A 35 8.59 22.77 10.03
C ASN A 35 9.39 21.55 10.53
N LYS A 36 9.14 20.33 10.03
CA LYS A 36 9.84 19.12 10.46
C LYS A 36 10.68 18.47 9.35
N LYS A 37 11.43 19.27 8.59
CA LYS A 37 12.52 18.75 7.73
C LYS A 37 13.81 18.60 8.53
N ASN A 38 14.15 17.33 8.81
CA ASN A 38 15.49 16.72 8.77
C ASN A 38 15.75 15.76 9.94
N GLY A 39 16.14 14.53 9.60
CA GLY A 39 17.06 13.72 10.39
C GLY A 39 16.48 12.46 11.02
N GLY A 40 17.10 11.32 10.72
CA GLY A 40 16.94 10.08 11.48
C GLY A 40 17.36 8.84 10.70
N GLY A 41 18.65 8.70 10.42
CA GLY A 41 19.20 7.50 9.79
C GLY A 41 19.19 6.31 10.76
N GLY A 42 18.41 5.28 10.42
CA GLY A 42 18.40 3.98 11.05
C GLY A 42 18.41 2.90 9.98
N SER A 43 19.56 2.22 9.79
CA SER A 43 19.75 1.00 8.98
C SER A 43 18.89 0.88 7.69
N ASN A 44 19.16 1.78 6.74
CA ASN A 44 18.43 2.04 5.48
C ASN A 44 18.49 0.95 4.38
N ASP A 45 18.55 -0.35 4.71
CA ASP A 45 18.61 -1.40 3.66
C ASP A 45 17.24 -1.99 3.27
N SER A 46 16.16 -1.56 3.92
CA SER A 46 14.79 -2.03 3.67
C SER A 46 13.98 -1.06 2.80
N TYR A 47 13.07 -1.60 1.98
CA TYR A 47 12.07 -0.82 1.24
C TYR A 47 10.76 -0.59 1.99
N LEU A 48 10.57 -1.20 3.17
CA LEU A 48 9.47 -0.87 4.08
C LEU A 48 10.02 -0.51 5.46
N PRO A 49 9.48 0.52 6.14
CA PRO A 49 9.88 0.84 7.50
C PRO A 49 9.50 -0.32 8.43
N THR A 50 10.33 -0.56 9.45
CA THR A 50 10.12 -1.62 10.46
C THR A 50 10.32 -1.12 11.90
N THR A 51 10.82 0.10 12.07
CA THR A 51 11.08 0.72 13.37
C THR A 51 9.81 1.30 13.99
N LYS A 52 9.51 0.93 15.24
CA LYS A 52 8.42 1.50 16.04
C LYS A 52 8.43 3.03 15.99
N GLY A 53 7.25 3.63 15.82
CA GLY A 53 7.09 5.08 15.76
C GLY A 53 7.46 5.72 14.43
N SER A 54 7.81 4.91 13.41
CA SER A 54 7.80 5.38 12.02
C SER A 54 6.36 5.68 11.60
N SER A 55 6.15 6.76 10.87
CA SER A 55 4.83 7.18 10.38
C SER A 55 4.91 7.74 8.97
N TRP A 56 3.83 7.62 8.21
CA TRP A 56 3.71 8.16 6.86
C TRP A 56 2.26 8.48 6.51
N THR A 57 2.08 9.46 5.64
CA THR A 57 0.77 9.93 5.18
C THR A 57 0.71 9.86 3.67
N TYR A 58 -0.33 9.21 3.17
CA TYR A 58 -0.67 9.21 1.75
C TYR A 58 -1.79 10.20 1.48
N GLN A 59 -1.63 10.94 0.39
CA GLN A 59 -2.72 11.63 -0.29
C GLN A 59 -3.19 10.76 -1.44
N SER A 60 -4.48 10.43 -1.50
CA SER A 60 -5.07 9.72 -2.63
C SER A 60 -6.02 10.63 -3.39
N ASP A 61 -5.90 10.60 -4.72
CA ASP A 61 -6.76 11.33 -5.62
C ASP A 61 -7.82 10.36 -6.14
N MET A 62 -8.98 10.37 -5.48
CA MET A 62 -10.14 9.58 -5.90
C MET A 62 -11.22 10.51 -6.43
N THR A 63 -11.49 10.38 -7.73
CA THR A 63 -12.54 11.06 -8.52
C THR A 63 -13.16 12.30 -7.85
N GLY A 64 -12.36 13.37 -7.72
CA GLY A 64 -12.84 14.69 -7.30
C GLY A 64 -12.59 15.09 -5.84
N SER A 65 -12.02 14.21 -5.00
CA SER A 65 -11.60 14.57 -3.64
C SER A 65 -10.23 14.01 -3.27
N THR A 66 -9.46 14.81 -2.56
CA THR A 66 -8.20 14.40 -1.93
C THR A 66 -8.49 13.79 -0.57
N GLU A 67 -8.10 12.53 -0.38
CA GLU A 67 -8.19 11.86 0.91
C GLU A 67 -6.82 11.62 1.53
N LEU A 68 -6.73 11.77 2.85
CA LEU A 68 -5.52 11.48 3.61
C LEU A 68 -5.68 10.17 4.39
N SER A 69 -4.63 9.35 4.35
CA SER A 69 -4.48 8.19 5.22
C SER A 69 -3.12 8.26 5.89
N THR A 70 -3.11 8.24 7.22
CA THR A 70 -1.89 8.27 8.02
C THR A 70 -1.69 6.91 8.66
N SER A 71 -0.52 6.32 8.47
CA SER A 71 -0.13 5.05 9.08
C SER A 71 1.05 5.23 10.03
N TYR A 72 1.13 4.41 11.07
CA TYR A 72 2.30 4.33 11.94
C TYR A 72 2.57 2.92 12.42
N LEU A 73 3.85 2.59 12.64
CA LEU A 73 4.25 1.32 13.22
C LEU A 73 4.09 1.33 14.74
N THR A 74 3.34 0.35 15.25
CA THR A 74 3.05 0.22 16.68
C THR A 74 4.24 -0.38 17.44
N GLY A 75 5.10 -1.11 16.74
CA GLY A 75 6.19 -1.91 17.30
C GLY A 75 5.75 -3.29 17.79
N ALA A 76 4.45 -3.62 17.68
CA ALA A 76 3.98 -4.97 17.90
C ALA A 76 4.38 -5.88 16.72
N ILE A 77 4.71 -7.13 17.05
CA ILE A 77 4.97 -8.19 16.09
C ILE A 77 3.87 -9.23 16.23
N THR A 78 3.19 -9.52 15.12
CA THR A 78 2.07 -10.47 15.08
C THR A 78 2.47 -11.68 14.23
N SER A 79 2.35 -12.88 14.80
CA SER A 79 2.58 -14.13 14.08
C SER A 79 1.33 -14.51 13.29
N ILE A 80 1.44 -14.53 11.96
CA ILE A 80 0.37 -14.92 11.03
C ILE A 80 0.91 -16.05 10.17
N ASN A 81 0.31 -17.23 10.28
CA ASN A 81 0.75 -18.43 9.54
C ASN A 81 2.25 -18.74 9.72
N GLY A 82 2.77 -18.56 10.94
CA GLY A 82 4.18 -18.80 11.27
C GLY A 82 5.17 -17.75 10.75
N GLN A 83 4.67 -16.66 10.15
CA GLN A 83 5.47 -15.51 9.73
C GLN A 83 5.24 -14.34 10.69
N ASN A 84 6.31 -13.64 11.06
CA ASN A 84 6.26 -12.47 11.91
C ASN A 84 6.01 -11.22 11.07
N TYR A 85 4.93 -10.50 11.37
CA TYR A 85 4.60 -9.23 10.71
C TYR A 85 4.71 -8.06 11.69
N TYR A 86 5.17 -6.93 11.18
CA TYR A 86 5.11 -5.63 11.86
C TYR A 86 3.70 -5.09 11.76
N GLU A 87 3.07 -4.80 12.90
CA GLU A 87 1.75 -4.21 12.94
C GLU A 87 1.81 -2.70 12.68
N LEU A 88 0.94 -2.22 11.79
CA LEU A 88 0.67 -0.81 11.58
C LEU A 88 -0.78 -0.48 11.95
N LYS A 89 -0.95 0.72 12.50
CA LYS A 89 -2.24 1.35 12.65
C LYS A 89 -2.39 2.41 11.57
N THR A 90 -3.52 2.40 10.90
CA THR A 90 -3.85 3.35 9.84
C THR A 90 -5.11 4.11 10.22
N THR A 91 -5.07 5.44 10.10
CA THR A 91 -6.23 6.31 10.26
C THR A 91 -6.56 6.95 8.92
N ALA A 92 -7.78 6.72 8.43
CA ALA A 92 -8.31 7.32 7.21
C ALA A 92 -9.78 7.69 7.45
N LEU A 93 -10.19 8.90 7.02
CA LEU A 93 -11.57 9.39 7.21
C LEU A 93 -12.10 9.25 8.65
N GLY A 94 -11.24 9.48 9.64
CA GLY A 94 -11.59 9.35 11.06
C GLY A 94 -11.79 7.92 11.56
N LYS A 95 -11.51 6.90 10.74
CA LYS A 95 -11.57 5.48 11.13
C LYS A 95 -10.17 4.90 11.26
N GLU A 96 -9.99 4.07 12.28
CA GLU A 96 -8.77 3.30 12.47
C GLU A 96 -8.90 1.88 11.91
N SER A 97 -7.83 1.37 11.32
CA SER A 97 -7.68 -0.02 10.91
C SER A 97 -6.29 -0.55 11.24
N ILE A 98 -6.17 -1.88 11.29
CA ILE A 98 -4.90 -2.57 11.47
C ILE A 98 -4.44 -3.15 10.14
N GLY A 99 -3.21 -2.87 9.78
CA GLY A 99 -2.49 -3.52 8.69
C GLY A 99 -1.23 -4.19 9.20
N TYR A 100 -0.57 -4.93 8.30
CA TYR A 100 0.63 -5.68 8.64
C TYR A 100 1.65 -5.60 7.51
N TYR A 101 2.92 -5.42 7.86
CA TYR A 101 4.06 -5.53 6.97
C TYR A 101 4.88 -6.77 7.26
N PHE A 102 5.34 -7.43 6.21
CA PHE A 102 6.33 -8.48 6.30
C PHE A 102 7.60 -8.02 5.60
N VAL A 103 8.72 -8.12 6.31
CA VAL A 103 10.06 -7.87 5.78
C VAL A 103 10.97 -8.98 6.29
N LYS A 104 11.38 -9.88 5.41
CA LYS A 104 12.36 -10.94 5.72
C LYS A 104 13.00 -11.43 4.42
N ASP A 105 14.29 -11.74 4.46
CA ASP A 105 15.01 -12.33 3.32
C ASP A 105 14.80 -11.56 2.01
N LYS A 106 14.80 -10.22 2.09
CA LYS A 106 14.58 -9.30 0.96
C LYS A 106 13.20 -9.41 0.28
N LYS A 107 12.21 -9.97 0.98
CA LYS A 107 10.82 -10.10 0.53
C LYS A 107 9.93 -9.17 1.33
N TYR A 108 9.09 -8.43 0.61
CA TYR A 108 8.26 -7.36 1.14
C TYR A 108 6.79 -7.66 0.86
N LYS A 109 5.99 -7.78 1.92
CA LYS A 109 4.55 -7.99 1.78
C LYS A 109 3.77 -7.00 2.61
N VAL A 110 2.58 -6.67 2.12
CA VAL A 110 1.60 -5.83 2.82
C VAL A 110 0.32 -6.62 2.96
N ARG A 111 -0.24 -6.63 4.17
CA ARG A 111 -1.46 -7.37 4.47
C ARG A 111 -2.47 -6.43 5.13
N SER A 112 -3.68 -6.37 4.59
CA SER A 112 -4.75 -5.49 5.09
C SER A 112 -6.12 -6.10 4.80
N ALA A 113 -7.14 -5.67 5.54
CA ALA A 113 -8.52 -6.04 5.28
C ALA A 113 -9.06 -5.27 4.06
N THR A 114 -9.86 -5.93 3.22
CA THR A 114 -10.70 -5.26 2.23
C THR A 114 -11.76 -4.41 2.93
N VAL A 115 -12.12 -3.28 2.32
CA VAL A 115 -13.16 -2.40 2.86
C VAL A 115 -14.53 -3.09 2.79
N GLU A 116 -14.80 -3.82 1.70
CA GLU A 116 -16.13 -4.36 1.42
C GLU A 116 -16.47 -5.61 2.23
N SER A 117 -15.49 -6.49 2.44
CA SER A 117 -15.73 -7.82 3.03
C SER A 117 -14.94 -8.09 4.30
N SER A 118 -14.09 -7.15 4.74
CA SER A 118 -13.14 -7.36 5.85
C SER A 118 -12.23 -8.58 5.62
N THR A 119 -12.07 -9.01 4.37
CA THR A 119 -11.22 -10.15 4.01
C THR A 119 -9.78 -9.71 4.07
N MET A 120 -8.96 -10.36 4.89
CA MET A 120 -7.53 -10.06 4.96
C MET A 120 -6.83 -10.56 3.70
N LEU A 121 -6.34 -9.62 2.89
CA LEU A 121 -5.54 -9.88 1.70
C LEU A 121 -4.08 -9.58 1.97
N GLU A 122 -3.20 -10.35 1.33
CA GLU A 122 -1.75 -10.19 1.36
C GLU A 122 -1.22 -9.95 -0.05
N PHE A 123 -0.53 -8.84 -0.23
CA PHE A 123 0.17 -8.49 -1.46
C PHE A 123 1.66 -8.69 -1.24
N PHE A 124 2.26 -9.60 -2.00
CA PHE A 124 3.71 -9.76 -2.05
C PHE A 124 4.27 -8.76 -3.06
N ILE A 125 4.51 -7.53 -2.59
CA ILE A 125 4.72 -6.37 -3.45
C ILE A 125 6.11 -6.29 -4.07
N PHE A 126 7.13 -6.86 -3.44
CA PHE A 126 8.49 -6.77 -3.95
C PHE A 126 9.39 -7.91 -3.45
N ASP A 127 10.19 -8.50 -4.34
CA ASP A 127 11.28 -9.45 -4.02
C ASP A 127 12.61 -8.88 -4.53
N ASP A 128 13.42 -8.31 -3.63
CA ASP A 128 14.71 -7.68 -3.94
C ASP A 128 15.83 -8.70 -4.25
N ASN A 129 15.51 -10.00 -4.34
CA ASN A 129 16.42 -11.00 -4.88
C ASN A 129 16.30 -11.16 -6.41
N LEU A 130 15.22 -10.64 -6.99
CA LEU A 130 14.99 -10.74 -8.43
C LEU A 130 15.62 -9.54 -9.16
N PRO A 131 16.19 -9.74 -10.36
CA PRO A 131 16.64 -8.64 -11.21
C PRO A 131 15.44 -7.91 -11.84
N VAL A 132 15.71 -6.75 -12.44
CA VAL A 132 14.74 -6.08 -13.33
C VAL A 132 14.26 -7.06 -14.40
N GLY A 133 12.94 -7.09 -14.62
CA GLY A 133 12.27 -8.05 -15.49
C GLY A 133 11.91 -9.38 -14.82
N GLY A 134 12.39 -9.64 -13.61
CA GLY A 134 12.05 -10.82 -12.82
C GLY A 134 10.55 -10.84 -12.46
N GLU A 135 9.94 -12.03 -12.50
CA GLU A 135 8.52 -12.26 -12.30
C GLU A 135 8.27 -13.27 -11.18
N TRP A 136 7.15 -13.13 -10.44
CA TRP A 136 6.70 -14.11 -9.47
C TRP A 136 5.18 -14.15 -9.39
N VAL A 137 4.64 -15.29 -8.93
CA VAL A 137 3.21 -15.47 -8.65
C VAL A 137 3.04 -15.66 -7.15
N ALA A 138 2.05 -15.00 -6.55
CA ALA A 138 1.76 -15.12 -5.13
C ALA A 138 0.26 -15.35 -4.86
N THR A 139 -0.05 -16.08 -3.80
CA THR A 139 -1.42 -16.21 -3.30
C THR A 139 -1.78 -14.97 -2.47
N MET A 140 -3.05 -14.54 -2.55
CA MET A 140 -3.52 -13.35 -1.81
C MET A 140 -4.04 -13.68 -0.41
N THR A 141 -4.30 -14.96 -0.14
CA THR A 141 -4.79 -15.48 1.14
C THR A 141 -4.05 -16.79 1.46
N ALA A 142 -4.27 -17.32 2.67
CA ALA A 142 -3.61 -18.55 3.12
C ALA A 142 -4.06 -19.79 2.35
N ASP A 143 -5.33 -19.83 1.94
CA ASP A 143 -5.94 -20.91 1.17
C ASP A 143 -5.89 -20.67 -0.35
N GLY A 144 -5.36 -19.51 -0.79
CA GLY A 144 -5.33 -19.11 -2.19
C GLY A 144 -6.69 -18.73 -2.77
N SER A 145 -7.71 -18.52 -1.93
CA SER A 145 -9.03 -18.08 -2.35
C SER A 145 -9.44 -16.76 -1.68
N VAL A 146 -10.05 -15.86 -2.46
CA VAL A 146 -10.69 -14.64 -1.94
C VAL A 146 -12.20 -14.85 -2.03
N ASN A 147 -12.86 -14.88 -0.89
CA ASN A 147 -14.31 -15.11 -0.80
C ASN A 147 -14.77 -16.39 -1.54
N GLY A 148 -13.96 -17.46 -1.46
CA GLY A 148 -14.23 -18.75 -2.10
C GLY A 148 -13.85 -18.83 -3.58
N VAL A 149 -13.31 -17.77 -4.17
CA VAL A 149 -12.84 -17.74 -5.56
C VAL A 149 -11.31 -17.83 -5.58
N PRO A 150 -10.69 -18.77 -6.32
CA PRO A 150 -9.24 -18.84 -6.44
C PRO A 150 -8.66 -17.51 -6.94
N GLY A 151 -7.72 -16.95 -6.17
CA GLY A 151 -7.17 -15.62 -6.39
C GLY A 151 -5.65 -15.60 -6.21
N ARG A 152 -4.96 -14.90 -7.10
CA ARG A 152 -3.50 -14.77 -7.08
C ARG A 152 -3.05 -13.42 -7.62
N THR A 153 -1.79 -13.08 -7.43
CA THR A 153 -1.13 -12.00 -8.16
C THR A 153 -0.08 -12.53 -9.12
N LYS A 154 0.03 -11.91 -10.29
CA LYS A 154 1.20 -12.01 -11.17
C LYS A 154 1.98 -10.72 -11.05
N ASN A 155 3.25 -10.81 -10.67
CA ASN A 155 4.05 -9.65 -10.28
C ASN A 155 5.34 -9.58 -11.10
N LYS A 156 5.87 -8.38 -11.28
CA LYS A 156 7.11 -8.12 -12.03
C LYS A 156 7.87 -6.91 -11.50
N ILE A 157 9.19 -6.96 -11.52
CA ILE A 157 10.04 -5.77 -11.35
C ILE A 157 10.17 -5.08 -12.71
N ILE A 158 9.70 -3.85 -12.81
CA ILE A 158 9.75 -3.06 -14.06
C ILE A 158 11.06 -2.26 -14.13
N GLU A 159 11.41 -1.57 -13.05
CA GLU A 159 12.62 -0.75 -12.96
C GLU A 159 13.21 -0.83 -11.56
N SER A 160 14.52 -0.61 -11.43
CA SER A 160 15.20 -0.54 -10.14
C SER A 160 16.31 0.51 -10.17
N GLY A 161 16.58 1.12 -9.02
CA GLY A 161 17.61 2.15 -8.87
C GLY A 161 17.25 3.50 -9.49
N ILE A 162 15.96 3.73 -9.83
CA ILE A 162 15.53 4.95 -10.49
C ILE A 162 15.44 6.13 -9.52
N THR A 163 15.36 7.33 -10.08
CA THR A 163 14.99 8.56 -9.37
C THR A 163 13.55 8.92 -9.75
N LYS A 164 12.69 9.20 -8.76
CA LYS A 164 11.29 9.57 -8.98
C LYS A 164 10.91 10.78 -8.14
N THR A 165 10.17 11.71 -8.72
CA THR A 165 9.64 12.88 -8.01
C THR A 165 8.16 12.67 -7.75
N VAL A 166 7.75 12.75 -6.48
CA VAL A 166 6.35 12.63 -6.04
C VAL A 166 6.03 13.84 -5.15
N LEU A 167 4.96 14.58 -5.45
CA LEU A 167 4.54 15.78 -4.73
C LEU A 167 5.70 16.76 -4.45
N ASN A 168 6.49 17.08 -5.48
CA ASN A 168 7.67 17.97 -5.41
C ASN A 168 8.81 17.48 -4.50
N LYS A 169 8.81 16.22 -4.06
CA LYS A 169 9.91 15.57 -3.35
C LYS A 169 10.57 14.54 -4.26
N THR A 170 11.89 14.63 -4.41
CA THR A 170 12.67 13.68 -5.23
C THR A 170 13.22 12.55 -4.36
N TYR A 171 12.93 11.32 -4.77
CA TYR A 171 13.34 10.08 -4.12
C TYR A 171 14.36 9.36 -5.00
N LYS A 172 15.40 8.80 -4.38
CA LYS A 172 16.46 8.02 -5.06
C LYS A 172 16.33 6.55 -4.68
N ASN A 173 17.00 5.68 -5.46
CA ASN A 173 17.00 4.24 -5.25
C ASN A 173 15.59 3.65 -5.20
N VAL A 174 14.73 4.14 -6.10
CA VAL A 174 13.35 3.70 -6.21
C VAL A 174 13.29 2.41 -7.03
N VAL A 175 12.44 1.48 -6.62
CA VAL A 175 12.06 0.31 -7.41
C VAL A 175 10.61 0.45 -7.84
N HIS A 176 10.31 0.06 -9.07
CA HIS A 176 8.97 0.02 -9.63
C HIS A 176 8.57 -1.45 -9.82
N THR A 177 7.50 -1.86 -9.17
CA THR A 177 6.91 -3.20 -9.32
C THR A 177 5.50 -3.10 -9.86
N HIS A 178 5.17 -3.97 -10.82
CA HIS A 178 3.85 -4.10 -11.39
C HIS A 178 3.18 -5.38 -10.87
N ILE A 179 1.93 -5.28 -10.43
CA ILE A 179 1.17 -6.36 -9.83
C ILE A 179 -0.20 -6.46 -10.49
N ILE A 180 -0.50 -7.63 -11.03
CA ILE A 180 -1.78 -7.95 -11.65
C ILE A 180 -2.52 -8.90 -10.74
N VAL A 181 -3.66 -8.48 -10.18
CA VAL A 181 -4.57 -9.40 -9.47
C VAL A 181 -5.34 -10.22 -10.49
N GLN A 182 -5.39 -11.53 -10.26
CA GLN A 182 -6.09 -12.48 -11.10
C GLN A 182 -7.05 -13.36 -10.30
N TYR A 183 -8.25 -13.61 -10.85
CA TYR A 183 -9.19 -14.60 -10.33
C TYR A 183 -9.53 -15.67 -11.36
N ASP A 184 -9.75 -16.90 -10.90
CA ASP A 184 -10.30 -17.98 -11.71
C ASP A 184 -11.81 -18.10 -11.48
N LEU A 185 -12.59 -17.74 -12.48
CA LEU A 185 -14.06 -17.83 -12.47
C LEU A 185 -14.59 -19.11 -13.16
N GLY A 186 -13.75 -20.14 -13.27
CA GLY A 186 -14.08 -21.44 -13.88
C GLY A 186 -13.60 -21.60 -15.32
N SER A 187 -12.85 -20.63 -15.86
CA SER A 187 -12.23 -20.69 -17.20
C SER A 187 -10.73 -20.40 -17.17
N GLY A 188 -10.12 -20.46 -15.98
CA GLY A 188 -8.74 -20.06 -15.74
C GLY A 188 -8.64 -18.63 -15.22
N PHE A 189 -7.42 -18.26 -14.82
CA PHE A 189 -7.11 -16.95 -14.25
C PHE A 189 -7.24 -15.81 -15.27
N GLN A 190 -8.09 -14.84 -14.96
CA GLN A 190 -8.28 -13.60 -15.72
C GLN A 190 -7.75 -12.41 -14.92
N ASN A 191 -7.30 -11.34 -15.59
CA ASN A 191 -6.83 -10.12 -14.94
C ASN A 191 -8.02 -9.28 -14.45
N PHE A 192 -7.89 -8.70 -13.26
CA PHE A 192 -8.94 -7.87 -12.66
C PHE A 192 -8.50 -6.45 -12.39
N VAL A 193 -7.36 -6.27 -11.71
CA VAL A 193 -6.83 -4.97 -11.36
C VAL A 193 -5.31 -5.00 -11.47
N ASP A 194 -4.76 -3.90 -11.98
CA ASP A 194 -3.33 -3.68 -12.07
C ASP A 194 -2.92 -2.63 -11.04
N TYR A 195 -1.78 -2.86 -10.39
CA TYR A 195 -1.13 -1.93 -9.48
C TYR A 195 0.31 -1.69 -9.91
N ASP A 196 0.73 -0.43 -9.86
CA ASP A 196 2.12 -0.05 -9.94
C ASP A 196 2.56 0.53 -8.60
N PHE A 197 3.49 -0.14 -7.93
CA PHE A 197 4.08 0.35 -6.69
C PHE A 197 5.46 0.92 -6.97
N TYR A 198 5.72 2.13 -6.46
CA TYR A 198 7.05 2.72 -6.43
C TYR A 198 7.52 2.74 -4.99
N LEU A 199 8.61 2.03 -4.68
CA LEU A 199 9.16 1.94 -3.33
C LEU A 199 10.52 2.63 -3.28
N ALA A 200 10.70 3.59 -2.38
CA ALA A 200 12.00 4.22 -2.13
C ALA A 200 12.70 3.54 -0.95
N LYS A 201 13.97 3.18 -1.15
CA LYS A 201 14.79 2.52 -0.14
C LYS A 201 14.92 3.38 1.12
N GLY A 202 14.67 2.78 2.28
CA GLY A 202 14.65 3.43 3.59
C GLY A 202 13.40 4.27 3.90
N ILE A 203 12.42 4.33 2.98
CA ILE A 203 11.23 5.18 3.12
C ILE A 203 9.95 4.37 3.11
N GLY A 204 9.76 3.49 2.11
CA GLY A 204 8.46 2.85 1.90
C GLY A 204 7.95 3.00 0.48
N VAL A 205 6.68 2.67 0.30
CA VAL A 205 5.94 3.02 -0.92
C VAL A 205 5.81 4.55 -0.99
N ILE A 206 6.24 5.15 -2.10
CA ILE A 206 6.15 6.59 -2.35
C ILE A 206 5.00 6.94 -3.29
N GLU A 207 4.57 6.00 -4.12
CA GLU A 207 3.45 6.13 -5.04
C GLU A 207 2.82 4.77 -5.31
N THR A 208 1.51 4.74 -5.47
CA THR A 208 0.75 3.58 -5.95
C THR A 208 -0.23 4.05 -7.01
N ASP A 209 -0.08 3.55 -8.24
CA ASP A 209 -1.09 3.72 -9.27
C ASP A 209 -1.96 2.47 -9.31
N THR A 210 -3.28 2.65 -9.41
CA THR A 210 -4.24 1.56 -9.54
C THR A 210 -5.03 1.74 -10.82
N ASN A 211 -5.12 0.68 -11.62
CA ASN A 211 -5.91 0.64 -12.83
C ASN A 211 -6.95 -0.48 -12.76
N PHE A 212 -8.21 -0.10 -12.75
CA PHE A 212 -9.36 -1.02 -12.73
C PHE A 212 -10.30 -0.69 -13.88
N GLY A 213 -10.06 -1.30 -15.04
CA GLY A 213 -10.82 -1.06 -16.27
C GLY A 213 -10.69 0.40 -16.74
N THR A 214 -11.76 1.18 -16.63
CA THR A 214 -11.75 2.62 -16.99
C THR A 214 -11.41 3.54 -15.83
N TYR A 215 -11.34 3.01 -14.61
CA TYR A 215 -11.04 3.77 -13.40
C TYR A 215 -9.54 3.74 -13.12
N LYS A 216 -8.96 4.92 -12.93
CA LYS A 216 -7.56 5.10 -12.54
C LYS A 216 -7.51 5.95 -11.29
N THR A 217 -6.78 5.49 -10.30
CA THR A 217 -6.53 6.23 -9.06
C THR A 217 -5.05 6.17 -8.74
N ALA A 218 -4.59 7.15 -7.96
CA ALA A 218 -3.21 7.19 -7.48
C ALA A 218 -3.17 7.62 -6.02
N SER A 219 -2.20 7.08 -5.30
CA SER A 219 -1.87 7.44 -3.92
C SER A 219 -0.41 7.89 -3.87
N TYR A 220 -0.15 9.04 -3.28
CA TYR A 220 1.16 9.68 -3.23
C TYR A 220 1.60 9.91 -1.78
N LEU A 221 2.86 9.63 -1.48
CA LEU A 221 3.44 9.92 -0.17
C LEU A 221 3.58 11.43 0.02
N SER A 222 2.76 12.00 0.89
CA SER A 222 2.74 13.44 1.16
C SER A 222 3.64 13.81 2.34
N ASP A 223 3.67 12.99 3.38
CA ASP A 223 4.50 13.21 4.57
C ASP A 223 5.03 11.91 5.19
N TYR A 224 6.17 11.96 5.89
CA TYR A 224 6.72 10.82 6.61
C TYR A 224 7.73 11.19 7.70
N SER A 225 7.87 10.31 8.69
CA SER A 225 8.95 10.29 9.67
C SER A 225 9.38 8.84 9.89
N ILE A 226 10.52 8.44 9.34
CA ILE A 226 11.08 7.10 9.53
C ILE A 226 12.12 7.15 10.67
N LYS A 227 12.15 6.12 11.52
CA LYS A 227 13.01 6.02 12.70
C LYS A 227 14.15 5.03 12.53
#